data_AF-A0A536U0Y7-F1
#
_entry.id   AF-A0A536U0Y7-F1
#
_cell.length_a   1.000
_cell.length_b   1.000
_cell.length_c   1.000
_cell.angle_alpha   90.00
_cell.angle_beta   90.00
_cell.angle_gamma   90.00
#
_symmetry.space_group_name_H-M   'P 1'
#
loop_
_entity.id
_entity.type
_entity.pdbx_description
1 polymer ?
#
loop_
_entity_poly.entity_id
_entity_poly.type
_entity_poly.pdbx_seq_one_letter_code
_entity_poly.pdbx_strand_id
1 'polypeptide(L)'
;MKRHALRLTQGFVLAVCLVCAFIPAAATAEDDFTAPERRRDQFPKDFGYAAFPYPYRLPGIGSGLSLAAGAFNIADTYTDAYGIVFAGDVKGGAAGVGDIHLVPRTLILDLGYSAISKAAFQSYAQRGMNTRKDDFRLLEVGDTEYYGARMTATFLDRRVELHGAWYEGASRLKTIRDKEGNVIAEAQDPPRDRGHTTLLGARMDLTDDYADPRRGLRIDVTRSQSPPRGSGPDYFVMDYNTTAYIPFRRRDTVALNLLRSDAFVSRQGETDRTALQRQLGLNCAAVTDPTQQEFCNEVIDTTIANNRFGTATSLGGFDRLRAYPQGRFKGAHTLFLGAEYRWNLTDEKTPFDIFVMKGVRTSIQVAFFYETGITSDTRSDLHDRGNLRNSYGAGLRIVTASGVVFRGDIAHGKEGFNTAIFIGYPWEL
;
A
#
# COMPACT_ATOMS: atom_id res chain seq x y z
N MET A 1 50.71 -7.34 -0.69
CA MET A 1 49.79 -7.73 0.40
C MET A 1 48.38 -7.92 -0.17
N LYS A 2 48.15 -9.07 -0.79
CA LYS A 2 46.86 -9.53 -1.35
C LYS A 2 46.75 -10.97 -0.87
N ARG A 3 45.74 -11.27 -0.04
CA ARG A 3 45.27 -12.58 0.47
C ARG A 3 44.92 -12.39 1.95
N HIS A 4 43.68 -11.96 2.23
CA HIS A 4 42.95 -12.30 3.47
C HIS A 4 41.48 -11.84 3.50
N ALA A 5 41.00 -11.04 2.55
CA ALA A 5 39.61 -10.57 2.50
C ALA A 5 38.61 -11.52 1.79
N LEU A 6 38.97 -12.78 1.51
CA LEU A 6 38.17 -13.71 0.70
C LEU A 6 37.58 -14.90 1.49
N ARG A 7 37.45 -14.79 2.83
CA ARG A 7 36.91 -15.88 3.67
C ARG A 7 35.72 -15.53 4.56
N LEU A 8 35.22 -14.30 4.55
CA LEU A 8 33.96 -13.94 5.22
C LEU A 8 32.76 -13.71 4.29
N THR A 9 32.98 -13.72 2.97
CA THR A 9 31.98 -13.38 1.95
C THR A 9 31.13 -14.57 1.47
N GLN A 10 31.41 -15.81 1.92
CA GLN A 10 30.61 -17.00 1.61
C GLN A 10 29.59 -17.38 2.70
N GLY A 11 29.68 -16.83 3.92
CA GLY A 11 28.84 -17.26 5.04
C GLY A 11 27.39 -16.77 5.01
N PHE A 12 27.11 -15.62 4.39
CA PHE A 12 25.77 -15.00 4.46
C PHE A 12 24.88 -15.26 3.24
N VAL A 13 25.46 -15.57 2.08
CA VAL A 13 24.70 -16.02 0.89
C VAL A 13 24.29 -17.48 1.05
N LEU A 14 25.09 -18.30 1.75
CA LEU A 14 24.66 -19.63 2.17
C LEU A 14 23.52 -19.57 3.20
N ALA A 15 23.47 -18.58 4.10
CA ALA A 15 22.41 -18.49 5.11
C ALA A 15 21.01 -18.22 4.51
N VAL A 16 20.92 -17.47 3.40
CA VAL A 16 19.64 -17.23 2.70
C VAL A 16 19.24 -18.41 1.80
N CYS A 17 20.20 -19.14 1.22
CA CYS A 17 19.90 -20.43 0.57
C CYS A 17 19.61 -21.56 1.59
N LEU A 18 20.13 -21.48 2.83
CA LEU A 18 19.85 -22.44 3.89
C LEU A 18 18.50 -22.20 4.59
N VAL A 19 17.95 -21.00 4.55
CA VAL A 19 16.54 -20.78 4.97
C VAL A 19 15.55 -21.34 3.94
N CYS A 20 15.96 -21.52 2.68
CA CYS A 20 15.22 -22.35 1.72
C CYS A 20 15.51 -23.86 1.87
N ALA A 21 16.56 -24.27 2.60
CA ALA A 21 16.94 -25.68 2.80
C ALA A 21 16.59 -26.25 4.19
N PHE A 22 16.05 -25.43 5.10
CA PHE A 22 15.46 -25.88 6.37
C PHE A 22 13.93 -25.76 6.34
N ILE A 23 13.31 -26.50 5.42
CA ILE A 23 11.99 -27.06 5.71
C ILE A 23 12.24 -28.06 6.85
N PRO A 24 11.62 -27.92 8.03
CA PRO A 24 11.74 -28.96 9.05
C PRO A 24 11.30 -30.29 8.42
N ALA A 25 12.20 -31.27 8.43
CA ALA A 25 11.99 -32.65 7.99
C ALA A 25 11.02 -33.37 8.95
N ALA A 26 9.78 -32.87 9.00
CA ALA A 26 8.64 -33.44 9.69
C ALA A 26 7.39 -33.30 8.80
N ALA A 27 7.51 -33.75 7.55
CA ALA A 27 6.40 -34.06 6.67
C ALA A 27 6.93 -34.92 5.52
N THR A 28 7.38 -36.15 5.81
CA THR A 28 7.41 -37.19 4.78
C THR A 28 5.99 -37.68 4.62
N ALA A 29 5.22 -36.96 3.81
CA ALA A 29 4.05 -37.47 3.12
C ALA A 29 4.18 -36.98 1.68
N GLU A 30 3.96 -37.88 0.74
CA GLU A 30 3.76 -37.58 -0.69
C GLU A 30 2.53 -36.68 -0.84
N ASP A 31 2.65 -35.39 -0.52
CA ASP A 31 1.65 -34.41 -0.91
C ASP A 31 2.03 -33.90 -2.29
N ASP A 32 1.32 -34.38 -3.31
CA ASP A 32 1.20 -33.69 -4.60
C ASP A 32 1.06 -32.18 -4.32
N PHE A 33 1.68 -31.34 -5.16
CA PHE A 33 1.61 -29.88 -5.07
C PHE A 33 0.19 -29.39 -5.39
N THR A 34 -0.76 -29.74 -4.54
CA THR A 34 -2.19 -29.47 -4.61
C THR A 34 -2.49 -28.29 -3.70
N ALA A 35 -3.32 -27.37 -4.18
CA ALA A 35 -3.69 -26.22 -3.38
C ALA A 35 -4.42 -26.70 -2.11
N PRO A 36 -4.12 -26.13 -0.92
CA PRO A 36 -4.78 -26.52 0.32
C PRO A 36 -6.30 -26.35 0.21
N GLU A 37 -7.05 -27.27 0.81
CA GLU A 37 -8.49 -27.10 0.97
C GLU A 37 -8.84 -25.80 1.70
N ARG A 38 -9.94 -25.17 1.27
CA ARG A 38 -10.47 -23.96 1.91
C ARG A 38 -10.94 -24.30 3.33
N ARG A 39 -10.38 -23.60 4.30
CA ARG A 39 -10.67 -23.74 5.73
C ARG A 39 -12.02 -23.13 6.13
N ARG A 40 -12.54 -22.21 5.33
CA ARG A 40 -13.81 -21.51 5.56
C ARG A 40 -14.62 -21.38 4.28
N ASP A 41 -15.91 -21.08 4.41
CA ASP A 41 -16.70 -20.59 3.29
C ASP A 41 -16.11 -19.26 2.82
N GLN A 42 -15.92 -19.11 1.50
CA GLN A 42 -15.37 -17.91 0.88
C GLN A 42 -16.44 -16.85 0.59
N PHE A 43 -17.71 -17.21 0.82
CA PHE A 43 -18.87 -16.35 0.70
C PHE A 43 -19.80 -16.51 1.92
N PRO A 44 -19.35 -16.12 3.13
CA PRO A 44 -20.22 -16.14 4.32
C PRO A 44 -21.37 -15.14 4.16
N LYS A 45 -22.47 -15.37 4.87
CA LYS A 45 -23.65 -14.48 4.90
C LYS A 45 -24.03 -14.01 6.31
N ASP A 46 -23.18 -14.31 7.30
CA ASP A 46 -23.48 -13.98 8.68
C ASP A 46 -23.46 -12.46 8.88
N PHE A 47 -24.62 -11.88 9.20
CA PHE A 47 -24.74 -10.45 9.43
C PHE A 47 -23.82 -9.97 10.56
N GLY A 48 -23.10 -8.88 10.32
CA GLY A 48 -22.26 -8.21 11.30
C GLY A 48 -22.33 -6.70 11.18
N TYR A 49 -21.92 -5.99 12.22
CA TYR A 49 -21.71 -4.55 12.14
C TYR A 49 -20.60 -4.11 13.10
N ALA A 50 -19.96 -2.99 12.79
CA ALA A 50 -18.98 -2.35 13.65
C ALA A 50 -19.13 -0.84 13.51
N ALA A 51 -19.10 -0.10 14.61
CA ALA A 51 -19.07 1.35 14.63
C ALA A 51 -18.24 1.82 15.81
N PHE A 52 -17.04 2.33 15.55
CA PHE A 52 -16.13 2.71 16.64
C PHE A 52 -15.19 3.85 16.24
N PRO A 53 -14.88 4.75 17.17
CA PRO A 53 -13.83 5.73 16.98
C PRO A 53 -12.46 5.06 17.11
N TYR A 54 -11.49 5.50 16.31
CA TYR A 54 -10.10 5.09 16.48
C TYR A 54 -9.14 6.22 16.12
N PRO A 55 -8.01 6.36 16.84
CA PRO A 55 -6.95 7.28 16.42
C PRO A 55 -6.31 6.73 15.15
N TYR A 56 -6.20 7.54 14.11
CA TYR A 56 -5.46 7.16 12.91
C TYR A 56 -4.08 7.82 12.92
N ARG A 57 -3.13 7.11 12.30
CA ARG A 57 -1.83 7.67 11.97
C ARG A 57 -1.38 7.08 10.65
N LEU A 58 -1.35 7.93 9.63
CA LEU A 58 -0.94 7.58 8.29
C LEU A 58 0.44 8.20 8.06
N PRO A 59 1.52 7.39 8.03
CA PRO A 59 2.88 7.90 7.88
C PRO A 59 3.03 8.86 6.70
N GLY A 60 3.60 10.05 6.91
CA GLY A 60 3.80 11.03 5.83
C GLY A 60 2.56 11.75 5.33
N ILE A 61 1.38 11.46 5.90
CA ILE A 61 0.12 12.15 5.58
C ILE A 61 -0.37 12.94 6.79
N GLY A 62 -0.46 12.29 7.95
CA GLY A 62 -0.89 12.95 9.18
C GLY A 62 -1.56 12.03 10.18
N SER A 63 -2.09 12.64 11.24
CA SER A 63 -2.76 11.95 12.33
C SER A 63 -4.03 12.66 12.77
N GLY A 64 -4.87 11.93 13.51
CA GLY A 64 -6.10 12.48 14.03
C GLY A 64 -7.01 11.42 14.60
N LEU A 65 -8.31 11.73 14.63
CA LEU A 65 -9.36 10.83 15.09
C LEU A 65 -10.28 10.50 13.92
N SER A 66 -10.64 9.22 13.81
CA SER A 66 -11.62 8.74 12.85
C SER A 66 -12.77 8.05 13.54
N LEU A 67 -13.93 8.05 12.89
CA LEU A 67 -15.04 7.16 13.20
C LEU A 67 -15.26 6.27 12.00
N ALA A 68 -15.02 4.96 12.16
CA ALA A 68 -15.32 3.96 11.15
C ALA A 68 -16.60 3.23 11.52
N ALA A 69 -17.47 3.03 10.55
CA ALA A 69 -18.69 2.26 10.69
C ALA A 69 -18.92 1.37 9.47
N GLY A 70 -19.50 0.20 9.67
CA GLY A 70 -19.91 -0.67 8.59
C GLY A 70 -20.88 -1.74 9.04
N ALA A 71 -21.69 -2.20 8.10
CA ALA A 71 -22.56 -3.35 8.22
C ALA A 71 -22.16 -4.36 7.13
N PHE A 72 -22.10 -5.63 7.50
CA PHE A 72 -21.59 -6.71 6.69
C PHE A 72 -22.68 -7.76 6.48
N ASN A 73 -22.72 -8.36 5.29
CA ASN A 73 -23.72 -9.35 4.89
C ASN A 73 -25.17 -8.87 5.13
N ILE A 74 -25.48 -7.68 4.63
CA ILE A 74 -26.76 -6.99 4.88
C ILE A 74 -27.91 -7.78 4.24
N ALA A 75 -29.00 -7.96 4.99
CA ALA A 75 -30.24 -8.58 4.51
C ALA A 75 -30.06 -10.00 3.92
N ASP A 76 -29.24 -10.86 4.54
CA ASP A 76 -28.94 -12.24 4.09
C ASP A 76 -28.31 -12.30 2.68
N THR A 77 -27.64 -11.21 2.30
CA THR A 77 -26.81 -11.11 1.10
C THR A 77 -25.33 -11.10 1.46
N TYR A 78 -24.47 -11.00 0.44
CA TYR A 78 -23.03 -10.80 0.60
C TYR A 78 -22.65 -9.33 0.75
N THR A 79 -23.63 -8.43 0.61
CA THR A 79 -23.38 -7.00 0.44
C THR A 79 -22.91 -6.37 1.73
N ASP A 80 -21.80 -5.65 1.64
CA ASP A 80 -21.22 -4.89 2.72
C ASP A 80 -21.37 -3.39 2.45
N ALA A 81 -21.66 -2.60 3.48
CA ALA A 81 -21.66 -1.15 3.40
C ALA A 81 -20.81 -0.56 4.52
N TYR A 82 -19.89 0.32 4.20
CA TYR A 82 -18.95 0.88 5.16
C TYR A 82 -18.68 2.35 4.89
N GLY A 83 -18.27 3.07 5.93
CA GLY A 83 -17.90 4.47 5.87
C GLY A 83 -16.92 4.85 6.97
N ILE A 84 -16.13 5.87 6.68
CA ILE A 84 -15.16 6.43 7.61
C ILE A 84 -15.17 7.95 7.47
N VAL A 85 -15.14 8.63 8.60
CA VAL A 85 -14.93 10.09 8.66
C VAL A 85 -13.62 10.38 9.39
N PHE A 86 -12.88 11.37 8.90
CA PHE A 86 -11.57 11.80 9.40
C PHE A 86 -11.66 13.21 9.96
N ALA A 87 -11.07 13.41 11.14
CA ALA A 87 -10.82 14.71 11.74
C ALA A 87 -9.36 14.81 12.21
N GLY A 88 -8.71 15.96 11.97
CA GLY A 88 -7.32 16.19 12.31
C GLY A 88 -6.55 16.78 11.13
N ASP A 89 -5.36 16.22 10.86
CA ASP A 89 -4.51 16.62 9.74
C ASP A 89 -5.17 16.30 8.39
N VAL A 90 -5.87 15.17 8.32
CA VAL A 90 -6.80 14.82 7.24
C VAL A 90 -8.23 15.11 7.69
N LYS A 91 -9.01 15.79 6.84
CA LYS A 91 -10.43 16.09 7.07
C LYS A 91 -11.28 15.65 5.90
N GLY A 92 -12.36 14.93 6.17
CA GLY A 92 -13.29 14.47 5.16
C GLY A 92 -13.88 13.11 5.51
N GLY A 93 -14.33 12.37 4.50
CA GLY A 93 -14.83 11.03 4.69
C GLY A 93 -14.81 10.19 3.42
N ALA A 94 -14.98 8.89 3.61
CA ALA A 94 -15.14 7.91 2.55
C ALA A 94 -16.30 6.98 2.89
N ALA A 95 -16.97 6.46 1.87
CA ALA A 95 -17.99 5.45 1.97
C ALA A 95 -17.85 4.47 0.81
N GLY A 96 -18.24 3.23 1.03
CA GLY A 96 -18.23 2.20 0.02
C GLY A 96 -19.34 1.18 0.24
N VAL A 97 -19.70 0.54 -0.86
CA VAL A 97 -20.57 -0.64 -0.86
C VAL A 97 -19.81 -1.71 -1.63
N GLY A 98 -19.47 -2.80 -0.95
CA GLY A 98 -18.67 -3.89 -1.49
C GLY A 98 -19.47 -5.18 -1.58
N ASP A 99 -18.90 -6.17 -2.26
CA ASP A 99 -19.44 -7.52 -2.36
C ASP A 99 -20.89 -7.56 -2.92
N ILE A 100 -21.21 -6.66 -3.87
CA ILE A 100 -22.49 -6.68 -4.58
C ILE A 100 -22.44 -7.77 -5.65
N HIS A 101 -23.08 -8.91 -5.39
CA HIS A 101 -23.08 -10.03 -6.33
C HIS A 101 -24.10 -9.81 -7.46
N LEU A 102 -23.62 -9.37 -8.62
CA LEU A 102 -24.42 -9.25 -9.86
C LEU A 102 -24.78 -10.63 -10.43
N VAL A 103 -23.84 -11.57 -10.30
CA VAL A 103 -24.07 -13.01 -10.50
C VAL A 103 -23.59 -13.70 -9.24
N PRO A 104 -24.43 -14.48 -8.53
CA PRO A 104 -24.08 -15.10 -7.27
C PRO A 104 -22.71 -15.81 -7.32
N ARG A 105 -21.79 -15.39 -6.45
CA ARG A 105 -20.46 -16.00 -6.26
C ARG A 105 -19.59 -16.03 -7.52
N THR A 106 -19.91 -15.22 -8.52
CA THR A 106 -19.23 -15.24 -9.82
C THR A 106 -18.87 -13.84 -10.30
N LEU A 107 -19.78 -12.88 -10.18
CA LEU A 107 -19.54 -11.50 -10.62
C LEU A 107 -19.89 -10.54 -9.49
N ILE A 108 -18.87 -9.85 -9.00
CA ILE A 108 -18.92 -9.00 -7.81
C ILE A 108 -18.60 -7.56 -8.22
N LEU A 109 -19.38 -6.62 -7.70
CA LEU A 109 -19.19 -5.19 -7.88
C LEU A 109 -18.90 -4.53 -6.53
N ASP A 110 -17.84 -3.73 -6.50
CA ASP A 110 -17.47 -2.84 -5.40
C ASP A 110 -17.55 -1.40 -5.87
N LEU A 111 -18.15 -0.53 -5.05
CA LEU A 111 -18.29 0.90 -5.30
C LEU A 111 -17.69 1.68 -4.13
N GLY A 112 -16.96 2.75 -4.44
CA GLY A 112 -16.36 3.62 -3.44
C GLY A 112 -16.49 5.08 -3.79
N TYR A 113 -16.62 5.92 -2.76
CA TYR A 113 -16.62 7.37 -2.84
C TYR A 113 -15.84 7.94 -1.65
N SER A 114 -15.11 9.03 -1.86
CA SER A 114 -14.49 9.80 -0.80
C SER A 114 -14.43 11.28 -1.16
N ALA A 115 -14.57 12.11 -0.14
CA ALA A 115 -14.44 13.56 -0.22
C ALA A 115 -13.54 14.03 0.92
N ILE A 116 -12.39 14.57 0.58
CA ILE A 116 -11.36 15.06 1.50
C ILE A 116 -11.19 16.56 1.27
N SER A 117 -11.49 17.35 2.30
CA SER A 117 -11.39 18.81 2.26
C SER A 117 -9.99 19.31 2.60
N LYS A 118 -9.20 18.51 3.32
CA LYS A 118 -7.82 18.82 3.69
C LYS A 118 -6.99 17.54 3.78
N ALA A 119 -5.84 17.53 3.12
CA ALA A 119 -4.77 16.58 3.34
C ALA A 119 -3.41 17.23 3.01
N ALA A 120 -2.35 16.79 3.68
CA ALA A 120 -0.98 17.16 3.37
C ALA A 120 -0.18 15.90 3.09
N PHE A 121 0.70 15.91 2.09
CA PHE A 121 1.55 14.77 1.76
C PHE A 121 3.01 15.20 1.75
N GLN A 122 3.89 14.35 2.29
CA GLN A 122 5.32 14.55 2.19
C GLN A 122 5.82 14.29 0.76
N SER A 123 6.35 15.34 0.12
CA SER A 123 7.05 15.26 -1.16
C SER A 123 8.54 15.45 -0.94
N TYR A 124 9.32 14.40 -1.20
CA TYR A 124 10.76 14.42 -1.03
C TYR A 124 11.47 15.08 -2.19
N ALA A 125 12.61 15.72 -1.90
CA ALA A 125 13.41 16.47 -2.85
C ALA A 125 13.84 15.68 -4.10
N GLN A 126 14.09 14.38 -3.95
CA GLN A 126 14.61 13.54 -5.02
C GLN A 126 13.87 12.20 -5.09
N ARG A 127 13.99 11.55 -6.25
CA ARG A 127 13.57 10.17 -6.47
C ARG A 127 14.67 9.19 -6.04
N GLY A 128 14.33 7.92 -5.92
CA GLY A 128 15.23 6.84 -5.55
C GLY A 128 15.46 6.73 -4.04
N MET A 129 16.53 6.01 -3.68
CA MET A 129 16.83 5.64 -2.29
C MET A 129 17.66 6.69 -1.52
N ASN A 130 18.32 7.60 -2.24
CA ASN A 130 19.38 8.47 -1.71
C ASN A 130 18.87 9.86 -1.32
N THR A 131 17.78 9.86 -0.59
CA THR A 131 17.10 11.06 -0.07
C THR A 131 17.27 11.13 1.44
N ARG A 132 17.35 12.35 2.00
CA ARG A 132 17.44 12.55 3.46
C ARG A 132 16.05 12.54 4.09
N LYS A 133 15.97 12.06 5.34
CA LYS A 133 14.74 11.96 6.13
C LYS A 133 13.94 13.27 6.18
N ASP A 134 14.64 14.36 6.47
CA ASP A 134 14.03 15.67 6.73
C ASP A 134 14.03 16.57 5.49
N ASP A 135 14.16 15.97 4.30
CA ASP A 135 14.23 16.69 3.04
C ASP A 135 12.96 16.52 2.22
N PHE A 136 11.85 16.84 2.88
CA PHE A 136 10.52 16.83 2.30
C PHE A 136 9.85 18.19 2.43
N ARG A 137 8.88 18.43 1.56
CA ARG A 137 7.92 19.51 1.62
C ARG A 137 6.54 18.93 1.84
N LEU A 138 5.66 19.71 2.45
CA LEU A 138 4.27 19.34 2.59
C LEU A 138 3.51 19.92 1.41
N LEU A 139 2.94 19.03 0.58
CA LEU A 139 2.01 19.41 -0.47
C LEU A 139 0.60 19.34 0.12
N GLU A 140 0.02 20.50 0.38
CA GLU A 140 -1.36 20.61 0.86
C GLU A 140 -2.33 20.59 -0.31
N VAL A 141 -3.28 19.65 -0.27
CA VAL A 141 -4.36 19.54 -1.23
C VAL A 141 -5.71 19.69 -0.55
N GLY A 142 -6.67 20.23 -1.29
CA GLY A 142 -8.06 20.38 -0.87
C GLY A 142 -9.02 20.10 -2.02
N ASP A 143 -10.32 20.23 -1.75
CA ASP A 143 -11.41 19.95 -2.71
C ASP A 143 -11.23 18.60 -3.42
N THR A 144 -10.80 17.60 -2.65
CA THR A 144 -10.42 16.31 -3.18
C THR A 144 -11.62 15.38 -3.20
N GLU A 145 -11.98 14.87 -4.37
CA GLU A 145 -13.02 13.86 -4.54
C GLU A 145 -12.41 12.66 -5.25
N TYR A 146 -12.68 11.47 -4.74
CA TYR A 146 -12.38 10.23 -5.44
C TYR A 146 -13.60 9.34 -5.45
N TYR A 147 -13.87 8.70 -6.57
CA TYR A 147 -14.89 7.68 -6.67
C TYR A 147 -14.46 6.62 -7.65
N GLY A 148 -15.00 5.43 -7.52
CA GLY A 148 -14.67 4.38 -8.45
C GLY A 148 -15.46 3.12 -8.22
N ALA A 149 -15.29 2.22 -9.18
CA ALA A 149 -15.90 0.92 -9.19
C ALA A 149 -14.85 -0.13 -9.50
N ARG A 150 -14.97 -1.29 -8.86
CA ARG A 150 -14.23 -2.50 -9.22
C ARG A 150 -15.23 -3.59 -9.52
N MET A 151 -15.01 -4.30 -10.61
CA MET A 151 -15.74 -5.49 -10.97
C MET A 151 -14.79 -6.67 -10.91
N THR A 152 -15.15 -7.71 -10.18
CA THR A 152 -14.35 -8.92 -9.98
C THR A 152 -15.15 -10.12 -10.44
N ALA A 153 -14.65 -10.81 -11.47
CA ALA A 153 -15.10 -12.14 -11.84
C ALA A 153 -14.30 -13.17 -11.02
N THR A 154 -14.99 -14.11 -10.39
CA THR A 154 -14.40 -15.06 -9.45
C THR A 154 -14.80 -16.49 -9.79
N PHE A 155 -13.84 -17.41 -9.68
CA PHE A 155 -13.98 -18.80 -10.09
C PHE A 155 -13.32 -19.73 -9.07
N LEU A 156 -13.78 -20.99 -9.04
CA LEU A 156 -13.19 -22.07 -8.24
C LEU A 156 -13.08 -21.69 -6.75
N ASP A 157 -14.18 -21.25 -6.12
CA ASP A 157 -14.19 -20.76 -4.73
C ASP A 157 -13.12 -19.69 -4.46
N ARG A 158 -13.16 -18.64 -5.29
CA ARG A 158 -12.23 -17.49 -5.25
C ARG A 158 -10.76 -17.83 -5.43
N ARG A 159 -10.43 -18.98 -6.05
CA ARG A 159 -9.04 -19.33 -6.33
C ARG A 159 -8.50 -18.63 -7.56
N VAL A 160 -9.38 -18.26 -8.49
CA VAL A 160 -9.01 -17.48 -9.66
C VAL A 160 -9.94 -16.29 -9.76
N GLU A 161 -9.37 -15.10 -9.78
CA GLU A 161 -10.13 -13.86 -9.95
C GLU A 161 -9.54 -13.03 -11.09
N LEU A 162 -10.42 -12.46 -11.90
CA LEU A 162 -10.10 -11.43 -12.88
C LEU A 162 -10.84 -10.17 -12.47
N HIS A 163 -10.15 -9.05 -12.38
CA HIS A 163 -10.78 -7.81 -11.94
C HIS A 163 -10.40 -6.64 -12.83
N GLY A 164 -11.39 -5.76 -13.04
CA GLY A 164 -11.20 -4.47 -13.67
C GLY A 164 -11.71 -3.39 -12.72
N ALA A 165 -10.96 -2.31 -12.57
CA ALA A 165 -11.39 -1.17 -11.78
C ALA A 165 -11.19 0.13 -12.53
N TRP A 166 -12.05 1.09 -12.24
CA TRP A 166 -11.96 2.45 -12.72
C TRP A 166 -12.15 3.39 -11.53
N TYR A 167 -11.16 4.24 -11.30
CA TYR A 167 -11.16 5.23 -10.24
C TYR A 167 -10.97 6.60 -10.85
N GLU A 168 -11.87 7.53 -10.58
CA GLU A 168 -11.70 8.93 -10.92
C GLU A 168 -11.39 9.73 -9.67
N GLY A 169 -10.43 10.64 -9.81
CA GLY A 169 -9.95 11.52 -8.77
C GLY A 169 -9.86 12.94 -9.25
N ALA A 170 -10.18 13.87 -8.37
CA ALA A 170 -10.06 15.28 -8.62
C ALA A 170 -9.52 15.97 -7.38
N SER A 171 -8.49 16.82 -7.50
CA SER A 171 -7.94 17.56 -6.38
C SER A 171 -7.42 18.94 -6.79
N ARG A 172 -7.14 19.80 -5.81
CA ARG A 172 -6.47 21.09 -6.03
C ARG A 172 -5.27 21.20 -5.10
N LEU A 173 -4.10 21.48 -5.68
CA LEU A 173 -2.95 21.95 -4.92
C LEU A 173 -3.32 23.30 -4.29
N LYS A 174 -3.10 23.48 -2.98
CA LYS A 174 -3.36 24.74 -2.29
C LYS A 174 -2.05 25.45 -1.96
N THR A 175 -1.15 24.74 -1.28
CA THR A 175 0.07 25.35 -0.72
C THR A 175 1.21 24.33 -0.71
N ILE A 176 2.43 24.83 -0.95
CA ILE A 176 3.68 24.11 -0.68
C ILE A 176 4.27 24.71 0.59
N ARG A 177 4.50 23.86 1.59
CA ARG A 177 5.11 24.24 2.87
C ARG A 177 6.45 23.55 3.07
N ASP A 178 7.31 24.15 3.87
CA ASP A 178 8.50 23.47 4.40
C ASP A 178 8.10 22.36 5.37
N LYS A 179 9.09 21.65 5.93
CA LYS A 179 8.86 20.55 6.87
C LYS A 179 8.36 21.03 8.23
N GLU A 180 8.61 22.30 8.59
CA GLU A 180 8.09 22.96 9.80
C GLU A 180 6.66 23.47 9.62
N GLY A 181 6.14 23.54 8.38
CA GLY A 181 4.80 24.01 8.05
C GLY A 181 4.73 25.49 7.63
N ASN A 182 5.86 26.17 7.48
CA ASN A 182 5.88 27.53 6.94
C ASN A 182 5.62 27.50 5.43
N VAL A 183 4.90 28.52 4.94
CA VAL A 183 4.55 28.63 3.52
C VAL A 183 5.80 28.96 2.70
N ILE A 184 6.08 28.14 1.69
CA ILE A 184 7.09 28.42 0.66
C ILE A 184 6.44 29.08 -0.55
N ALA A 185 5.34 28.49 -1.03
CA ALA A 185 4.61 28.97 -2.20
C ALA A 185 3.12 28.65 -2.08
N GLU A 186 2.28 29.61 -2.44
CA GLU A 186 0.83 29.39 -2.61
C GLU A 186 0.51 29.32 -4.09
N ALA A 187 -0.23 28.29 -4.49
CA ALA A 187 -0.66 28.16 -5.86
C ALA A 187 -1.73 29.22 -6.16
N GLN A 188 -1.51 30.02 -7.21
CA GLN A 188 -2.44 31.07 -7.64
C GLN A 188 -3.41 30.51 -8.69
N ASP A 189 -4.71 30.55 -8.41
CA ASP A 189 -5.79 29.98 -9.22
C ASP A 189 -5.48 28.58 -9.81
N PRO A 190 -5.09 27.60 -8.98
CA PRO A 190 -4.71 26.29 -9.46
C PRO A 190 -5.92 25.59 -10.09
N PRO A 191 -5.78 25.04 -11.32
CA PRO A 191 -6.85 24.27 -11.91
C PRO A 191 -7.16 23.06 -11.04
N ARG A 192 -8.42 22.60 -11.08
CA ARG A 192 -8.79 21.33 -10.47
C ARG A 192 -8.21 20.21 -11.33
N ASP A 193 -7.14 19.57 -10.88
CA ASP A 193 -6.56 18.44 -11.58
C ASP A 193 -7.53 17.27 -11.47
N ARG A 194 -8.00 16.77 -12.62
CA ARG A 194 -8.87 15.61 -12.71
C ARG A 194 -8.16 14.55 -13.51
N GLY A 195 -8.29 13.31 -13.07
CA GLY A 195 -8.09 12.21 -13.97
C GLY A 195 -8.52 10.91 -13.36
N HIS A 196 -8.39 9.87 -14.17
CA HIS A 196 -8.79 8.55 -13.77
C HIS A 196 -7.63 7.58 -13.89
N THR A 197 -7.79 6.45 -13.23
CA THR A 197 -6.91 5.30 -13.29
C THR A 197 -7.77 4.09 -13.61
N THR A 198 -7.39 3.36 -14.64
CA THR A 198 -7.93 2.05 -14.94
C THR A 198 -6.96 0.99 -14.45
N LEU A 199 -7.48 -0.01 -13.78
CA LEU A 199 -6.72 -1.17 -13.31
C LEU A 199 -7.32 -2.42 -13.93
N LEU A 200 -6.46 -3.30 -14.46
CA LEU A 200 -6.82 -4.66 -14.84
C LEU A 200 -5.92 -5.60 -14.06
N GLY A 201 -6.47 -6.64 -13.45
CA GLY A 201 -5.66 -7.56 -12.68
C GLY A 201 -6.21 -8.98 -12.67
N ALA A 202 -5.32 -9.91 -12.35
CA ALA A 202 -5.61 -11.30 -12.15
C ALA A 202 -5.00 -11.75 -10.84
N ARG A 203 -5.74 -12.57 -10.09
CA ARG A 203 -5.30 -13.19 -8.84
C ARG A 203 -5.44 -14.69 -8.96
N MET A 204 -4.38 -15.39 -8.57
CA MET A 204 -4.41 -16.81 -8.26
C MET A 204 -4.21 -16.96 -6.75
N ASP A 205 -5.27 -17.39 -6.08
CA ASP A 205 -5.31 -17.59 -4.65
C ASP A 205 -5.38 -19.09 -4.34
N LEU A 206 -4.21 -19.66 -4.05
CA LEU A 206 -4.03 -21.05 -3.65
C LEU A 206 -3.85 -21.14 -2.12
N THR A 207 -4.54 -20.28 -1.37
CA THR A 207 -4.46 -20.30 0.10
C THR A 207 -5.61 -21.12 0.69
N ASP A 208 -5.52 -21.42 1.99
CA ASP A 208 -6.61 -22.04 2.73
C ASP A 208 -7.76 -21.08 3.06
N ASP A 209 -7.57 -19.77 3.00
CA ASP A 209 -8.60 -18.78 3.33
C ASP A 209 -8.29 -17.48 2.60
N TYR A 210 -9.28 -16.88 1.94
CA TYR A 210 -9.09 -15.65 1.17
C TYR A 210 -8.83 -14.42 2.08
N ALA A 211 -9.46 -14.34 3.25
CA ALA A 211 -9.32 -13.18 4.13
C ALA A 211 -8.16 -13.33 5.12
N ASP A 212 -8.04 -14.47 5.80
CA ASP A 212 -6.98 -14.77 6.77
C ASP A 212 -6.17 -16.03 6.36
N PRO A 213 -5.37 -15.96 5.27
CA PRO A 213 -4.51 -17.05 4.85
C PRO A 213 -3.53 -17.50 5.94
N ARG A 214 -3.39 -18.81 6.12
CA ARG A 214 -2.42 -19.45 7.03
C ARG A 214 -1.49 -20.42 6.33
N ARG A 215 -1.92 -20.98 5.21
CA ARG A 215 -1.12 -21.87 4.36
C ARG A 215 -1.42 -21.60 2.89
N GLY A 216 -0.40 -21.76 2.04
CA GLY A 216 -0.53 -21.71 0.59
C GLY A 216 0.10 -20.47 -0.04
N LEU A 217 -0.28 -20.18 -1.28
CA LEU A 217 0.36 -19.18 -2.12
C LEU A 217 -0.69 -18.26 -2.75
N ARG A 218 -0.44 -16.95 -2.74
CA ARG A 218 -1.21 -15.96 -3.49
C ARG A 218 -0.31 -15.27 -4.49
N ILE A 219 -0.77 -15.15 -5.73
CA ILE A 219 -0.10 -14.45 -6.81
C ILE A 219 -1.08 -13.42 -7.39
N ASP A 220 -0.64 -12.18 -7.47
CA ASP A 220 -1.38 -11.07 -8.05
C ASP A 220 -0.55 -10.45 -9.17
N VAL A 221 -1.19 -10.22 -10.32
CA VAL A 221 -0.62 -9.42 -11.41
C VAL A 221 -1.61 -8.31 -11.72
N THR A 222 -1.15 -7.07 -11.67
CA THR A 222 -1.98 -5.92 -11.98
C THR A 222 -1.30 -5.03 -13.01
N ARG A 223 -2.12 -4.42 -13.87
CA ARG A 223 -1.76 -3.35 -14.79
C ARG A 223 -2.58 -2.13 -14.43
N SER A 224 -1.94 -1.09 -13.93
CA SER A 224 -2.59 0.21 -13.70
C SER A 224 -2.16 1.21 -14.76
N GLN A 225 -3.11 1.99 -15.28
CA GLN A 225 -2.85 3.02 -16.26
C GLN A 225 -3.69 4.25 -15.93
N SER A 226 -3.05 5.41 -15.93
CA SER A 226 -3.71 6.70 -15.88
C SER A 226 -3.43 7.42 -17.19
N PRO A 227 -4.44 7.94 -17.90
CA PRO A 227 -4.15 8.74 -19.08
C PRO A 227 -3.31 9.97 -18.72
N PRO A 228 -2.53 10.50 -19.69
CA PRO A 228 -1.77 11.72 -19.48
C PRO A 228 -2.66 12.88 -19.05
N ARG A 229 -2.21 13.64 -18.05
CA ARG A 229 -2.86 14.88 -17.60
C ARG A 229 -1.96 16.06 -17.88
N GLY A 230 -2.42 17.03 -18.66
CA GLY A 230 -1.62 18.20 -19.02
C GLY A 230 -0.26 17.79 -19.62
N SER A 231 0.82 18.12 -18.91
CA SER A 231 2.19 17.75 -19.24
C SER A 231 2.66 16.40 -18.72
N GLY A 232 1.82 15.62 -18.06
CA GLY A 232 2.19 14.31 -17.52
C GLY A 232 2.53 13.29 -18.62
N PRO A 233 3.28 12.24 -18.26
CA PRO A 233 3.60 11.14 -19.17
C PRO A 233 2.38 10.26 -19.45
N ASP A 234 2.44 9.53 -20.55
CA ASP A 234 1.61 8.34 -20.77
C ASP A 234 2.41 7.11 -20.36
N TYR A 235 1.97 6.43 -19.31
CA TYR A 235 2.61 5.21 -18.84
C TYR A 235 1.61 4.29 -18.15
N PHE A 236 2.00 3.02 -18.04
CA PHE A 236 1.31 2.05 -17.20
C PHE A 236 2.30 1.41 -16.25
N VAL A 237 1.81 0.91 -15.12
CA VAL A 237 2.59 0.17 -14.13
C VAL A 237 2.15 -1.27 -14.14
N MET A 238 3.13 -2.18 -14.14
CA MET A 238 2.90 -3.60 -13.91
C MET A 238 3.38 -3.96 -12.51
N ASP A 239 2.50 -4.49 -11.67
CA ASP A 239 2.87 -5.09 -10.39
C ASP A 239 2.76 -6.61 -10.47
N TYR A 240 3.78 -7.27 -9.94
CA TYR A 240 3.84 -8.71 -9.73
C TYR A 240 4.04 -8.94 -8.23
N ASN A 241 2.99 -9.31 -7.53
CA ASN A 241 2.98 -9.49 -6.09
C ASN A 241 2.75 -10.97 -5.78
N THR A 242 3.60 -11.54 -4.93
CA THR A 242 3.49 -12.95 -4.53
C THR A 242 3.62 -13.05 -3.02
N THR A 243 2.65 -13.70 -2.38
CA THR A 243 2.67 -13.92 -0.94
C THR A 243 2.55 -15.41 -0.64
N ALA A 244 3.54 -15.97 0.05
CA ALA A 244 3.49 -17.33 0.57
C ALA A 244 3.13 -17.30 2.06
N TYR A 245 2.25 -18.20 2.47
CA TYR A 245 1.83 -18.39 3.85
C TYR A 245 2.27 -19.77 4.29
N ILE A 246 3.11 -19.82 5.33
CA ILE A 246 3.70 -21.05 5.84
C ILE A 246 3.16 -21.23 7.26
N PRO A 247 2.42 -22.31 7.53
CA PRO A 247 1.95 -22.59 8.88
C PRO A 247 3.15 -22.83 9.79
N PHE A 248 3.17 -22.17 10.94
CA PHE A 248 4.22 -22.33 11.93
C PHE A 248 3.56 -22.71 13.26
N ARG A 249 3.96 -23.84 13.83
CA ARG A 249 3.25 -24.44 15.00
C ARG A 249 1.75 -24.62 14.68
N ARG A 250 0.90 -24.74 15.72
CA ARG A 250 -0.54 -25.06 15.56
C ARG A 250 -1.39 -23.90 15.07
N ARG A 251 -1.03 -22.66 15.41
CA ARG A 251 -1.87 -21.48 15.17
C ARG A 251 -1.13 -20.35 14.46
N ASP A 252 0.19 -20.39 14.38
CA ASP A 252 0.98 -19.25 13.90
C ASP A 252 1.21 -19.37 12.39
N THR A 253 1.57 -18.25 11.77
CA THR A 253 1.79 -18.21 10.32
C THR A 253 2.96 -17.30 10.02
N VAL A 254 3.87 -17.74 9.16
CA VAL A 254 4.87 -16.88 8.54
C VAL A 254 4.35 -16.50 7.16
N ALA A 255 4.15 -15.21 6.92
CA ALA A 255 3.84 -14.66 5.61
C ALA A 255 5.11 -14.08 4.98
N LEU A 256 5.41 -14.48 3.75
CA LEU A 256 6.54 -13.99 2.97
C LEU A 256 6.01 -13.31 1.72
N ASN A 257 6.38 -12.06 1.49
CA ASN A 257 5.94 -11.27 0.34
C ASN A 257 7.12 -10.88 -0.56
N LEU A 258 6.89 -10.95 -1.86
CA LEU A 258 7.74 -10.43 -2.91
C LEU A 258 6.90 -9.55 -3.83
N LEU A 259 7.26 -8.28 -3.94
CA LEU A 259 6.72 -7.37 -4.95
C LEU A 259 7.83 -6.98 -5.92
N ARG A 260 7.51 -7.06 -7.22
CA ARG A 260 8.21 -6.34 -8.27
C ARG A 260 7.24 -5.42 -8.99
N SER A 261 7.62 -4.16 -9.15
CA SER A 261 6.83 -3.14 -9.85
C SER A 261 7.68 -2.43 -10.88
N ASP A 262 7.14 -2.24 -12.07
CA ASP A 262 7.83 -1.58 -13.19
C ASP A 262 6.87 -0.60 -13.89
N ALA A 263 7.32 0.65 -14.08
CA ALA A 263 6.64 1.65 -14.89
C ALA A 263 7.13 1.58 -16.35
N PHE A 264 6.21 1.63 -17.29
CA PHE A 264 6.46 1.56 -18.72
C PHE A 264 5.92 2.81 -19.40
N VAL A 265 6.81 3.73 -19.76
CA VAL A 265 6.46 4.99 -20.43
C VAL A 265 6.23 4.76 -21.92
N SER A 266 4.99 4.94 -22.35
CA SER A 266 4.59 4.92 -23.76
C SER A 266 4.88 6.26 -24.45
N ARG A 267 4.71 7.37 -23.73
CA ARG A 267 4.99 8.74 -24.20
C ARG A 267 5.50 9.58 -23.04
N GLN A 268 6.63 10.25 -23.23
CA GLN A 268 7.13 11.19 -22.22
C GLN A 268 6.21 12.40 -22.09
N GLY A 269 6.12 12.92 -20.87
CA GLY A 269 5.49 14.20 -20.59
C GLY A 269 6.38 15.37 -20.98
N GLU A 270 5.99 16.59 -20.58
CA GLU A 270 6.83 17.77 -20.70
C GLU A 270 8.09 17.60 -19.82
N THR A 271 9.26 17.87 -20.39
CA THR A 271 10.52 17.83 -19.64
C THR A 271 11.23 19.19 -19.66
N ASP A 272 10.67 20.18 -20.34
CA ASP A 272 11.11 21.57 -20.28
C ASP A 272 10.71 22.21 -18.94
N ARG A 273 11.72 22.72 -18.23
CA ARG A 273 11.57 23.30 -16.89
C ARG A 273 10.67 24.54 -16.91
N THR A 274 10.82 25.41 -17.89
CA THR A 274 10.07 26.68 -17.96
C THR A 274 8.60 26.46 -18.34
N ALA A 275 8.31 25.49 -19.20
CA ALA A 275 6.96 25.06 -19.52
C ALA A 275 6.24 24.49 -18.28
N LEU A 276 6.92 23.62 -17.51
CA LEU A 276 6.36 23.03 -16.29
C LEU A 276 6.07 24.06 -15.20
N GLN A 277 6.99 25.01 -14.96
CA GLN A 277 6.76 26.08 -13.98
C GLN A 277 5.50 26.89 -14.30
N ARG A 278 5.29 27.24 -15.58
CA ARG A 278 4.07 27.94 -16.02
C ARG A 278 2.80 27.11 -15.82
N GLN A 279 2.84 25.82 -16.14
CA GLN A 279 1.68 24.93 -16.02
C GLN A 279 1.30 24.65 -14.56
N LEU A 280 2.28 24.56 -13.66
CA LEU A 280 2.05 24.35 -12.24
C LEU A 280 1.70 25.65 -11.49
N GLY A 281 1.74 26.81 -12.17
CA GLY A 281 1.54 28.11 -11.54
C GLY A 281 2.64 28.47 -10.53
N LEU A 282 3.85 27.94 -10.73
CA LEU A 282 4.99 28.13 -9.83
C LEU A 282 5.99 29.12 -10.45
N ASN A 283 6.44 30.09 -9.66
CA ASN A 283 7.53 30.99 -10.04
C ASN A 283 8.69 30.88 -9.05
N CYS A 284 9.50 29.83 -9.21
CA CYS A 284 10.63 29.57 -8.32
C CYS A 284 11.69 30.70 -8.35
N ALA A 285 11.77 31.46 -9.44
CA ALA A 285 12.70 32.59 -9.56
C ALA A 285 12.30 33.78 -8.66
N ALA A 286 11.01 33.91 -8.31
CA ALA A 286 10.52 34.96 -7.41
C ALA A 286 10.72 34.64 -5.91
N VAL A 287 11.14 33.41 -5.58
CA VAL A 287 11.46 33.03 -4.20
C VAL A 287 12.81 33.64 -3.83
N THR A 288 12.82 34.53 -2.84
CA THR A 288 14.00 35.32 -2.46
C THR A 288 14.98 34.57 -1.58
N ASP A 289 14.49 33.64 -0.75
CA ASP A 289 15.35 32.78 0.06
C ASP A 289 16.00 31.70 -0.84
N PRO A 290 17.34 31.61 -0.90
CA PRO A 290 18.03 30.65 -1.78
C PRO A 290 17.67 29.20 -1.50
N THR A 291 17.44 28.85 -0.23
CA THR A 291 17.12 27.48 0.18
C THR A 291 15.71 27.11 -0.27
N GLN A 292 14.74 28.00 -0.06
CA GLN A 292 13.37 27.82 -0.54
C GLN A 292 13.29 27.81 -2.08
N GLN A 293 14.14 28.58 -2.75
CA GLN A 293 14.24 28.55 -4.21
C GLN A 293 14.75 27.20 -4.73
N GLU A 294 15.80 26.64 -4.12
CA GLU A 294 16.28 25.29 -4.43
C GLU A 294 15.16 24.26 -4.25
N PHE A 295 14.41 24.36 -3.16
CA PHE A 295 13.29 23.47 -2.88
C PHE A 295 12.15 23.54 -3.90
N CYS A 296 11.84 24.75 -4.39
CA CYS A 296 10.88 24.91 -5.46
C CYS A 296 11.39 24.23 -6.75
N ASN A 297 12.68 24.32 -7.05
CA ASN A 297 13.28 23.67 -8.21
C ASN A 297 13.26 22.13 -8.09
N GLU A 298 13.49 21.57 -6.91
CA GLU A 298 13.42 20.11 -6.66
C GLU A 298 12.04 19.50 -6.99
N VAL A 299 10.95 20.24 -6.70
CA VAL A 299 9.59 19.82 -7.08
C VAL A 299 9.47 19.72 -8.61
N ILE A 300 10.05 20.67 -9.35
CA ILE A 300 10.06 20.65 -10.81
C ILE A 300 10.91 19.50 -11.33
N ASP A 301 12.10 19.27 -10.76
CA ASP A 301 12.99 18.18 -11.18
C ASP A 301 12.40 16.80 -10.95
N THR A 302 11.71 16.61 -9.81
CA THR A 302 10.95 15.39 -9.54
C THR A 302 9.82 15.19 -10.54
N THR A 303 9.16 16.27 -10.95
CA THR A 303 8.10 16.24 -11.98
C THR A 303 8.69 15.87 -13.35
N ILE A 304 9.81 16.46 -13.75
CA ILE A 304 10.53 16.12 -14.99
C ILE A 304 10.92 14.63 -15.01
N ALA A 305 11.48 14.12 -13.91
CA ALA A 305 11.87 12.73 -13.81
C ALA A 305 10.66 11.79 -13.89
N ASN A 306 9.55 12.11 -13.22
CA ASN A 306 8.30 11.37 -13.40
C ASN A 306 7.82 11.41 -14.86
N ASN A 307 7.87 12.57 -15.51
CA ASN A 307 7.47 12.73 -16.92
C ASN A 307 8.37 11.94 -17.89
N ARG A 308 9.60 11.63 -17.51
CA ARG A 308 10.53 10.83 -18.31
C ARG A 308 10.39 9.33 -18.07
N PHE A 309 10.26 8.91 -16.81
CA PHE A 309 10.42 7.51 -16.41
C PHE A 309 9.12 6.85 -15.89
N GLY A 310 8.07 7.63 -15.62
CA GLY A 310 6.92 7.16 -14.87
C GLY A 310 7.26 6.87 -13.41
N THR A 311 6.30 6.37 -12.66
CA THR A 311 6.52 5.97 -11.26
C THR A 311 5.85 4.64 -11.00
N ALA A 312 6.66 3.64 -10.65
CA ALA A 312 6.21 2.34 -10.17
C ALA A 312 5.66 2.45 -8.74
N THR A 313 5.16 1.34 -8.20
CA THR A 313 4.72 1.26 -6.81
C THR A 313 5.82 1.73 -5.86
N SER A 314 5.53 2.77 -5.10
CA SER A 314 6.49 3.42 -4.20
C SER A 314 6.70 2.61 -2.92
N LEU A 315 7.81 2.85 -2.23
CA LEU A 315 8.09 2.28 -0.91
C LEU A 315 7.94 3.32 0.20
N GLY A 316 7.58 2.85 1.40
CA GLY A 316 7.24 3.65 2.55
C GLY A 316 5.73 3.82 2.71
N GLY A 317 5.27 3.95 3.95
CA GLY A 317 3.85 3.98 4.28
C GLY A 317 3.49 2.94 5.33
N PHE A 318 2.22 2.56 5.38
CA PHE A 318 1.77 1.46 6.24
C PHE A 318 1.79 0.10 5.53
N ASP A 319 2.06 0.09 4.22
CA ASP A 319 1.96 -1.10 3.39
C ASP A 319 3.32 -1.78 3.15
N ARG A 320 4.34 -1.03 2.72
CA ARG A 320 5.70 -1.55 2.42
C ARG A 320 6.76 -0.62 2.98
N LEU A 321 7.78 -1.17 3.65
CA LEU A 321 8.80 -0.42 4.39
C LEU A 321 8.17 0.50 5.46
N ARG A 322 7.49 -0.11 6.42
CA ARG A 322 6.65 0.56 7.43
C ARG A 322 7.35 1.57 8.33
N ALA A 323 8.68 1.48 8.46
CA ALA A 323 9.48 2.46 9.19
C ALA A 323 9.56 3.83 8.51
N TYR A 324 9.10 3.95 7.26
CA TYR A 324 9.25 5.16 6.45
C TYR A 324 7.89 5.78 6.09
N PRO A 325 7.81 7.10 5.91
CA PRO A 325 6.60 7.81 5.44
C PRO A 325 6.01 7.29 4.12
N GLN A 326 4.71 7.53 3.90
CA GLN A 326 4.02 7.12 2.67
C GLN A 326 4.71 7.68 1.44
N GLY A 327 5.06 6.79 0.50
CA GLY A 327 5.74 7.18 -0.73
C GLY A 327 7.13 7.79 -0.51
N ARG A 328 7.80 7.43 0.59
CA ARG A 328 9.15 7.89 0.93
C ARG A 328 10.15 7.72 -0.21
N PHE A 329 10.10 6.58 -0.90
CA PHE A 329 11.00 6.26 -2.00
C PHE A 329 10.18 5.97 -3.26
N LYS A 330 10.50 6.67 -4.35
CA LYS A 330 9.79 6.56 -5.63
C LYS A 330 10.80 6.40 -6.76
N GLY A 331 10.44 5.63 -7.78
CA GLY A 331 11.27 5.36 -8.94
C GLY A 331 10.45 4.65 -10.02
N ALA A 332 11.05 4.46 -11.19
CA ALA A 332 10.42 3.73 -12.30
C ALA A 332 10.38 2.21 -12.08
N HIS A 333 11.20 1.69 -11.18
CA HIS A 333 11.25 0.27 -10.85
C HIS A 333 11.36 0.08 -9.34
N THR A 334 10.68 -0.93 -8.80
CA THR A 334 10.69 -1.24 -7.37
C THR A 334 10.80 -2.75 -7.15
N LEU A 335 11.60 -3.13 -6.17
CA LEU A 335 11.69 -4.48 -5.64
C LEU A 335 11.53 -4.43 -4.12
N PHE A 336 10.68 -5.30 -3.58
CA PHE A 336 10.39 -5.38 -2.16
C PHE A 336 10.29 -6.83 -1.71
N LEU A 337 10.85 -7.12 -0.54
CA LEU A 337 10.66 -8.37 0.18
C LEU A 337 10.19 -8.09 1.61
N GLY A 338 9.16 -8.81 2.06
CA GLY A 338 8.62 -8.74 3.40
C GLY A 338 8.54 -10.13 4.04
N ALA A 339 8.78 -10.21 5.33
CA ALA A 339 8.50 -11.38 6.16
C ALA A 339 7.72 -10.94 7.40
N GLU A 340 6.63 -11.61 7.72
CA GLU A 340 5.79 -11.32 8.88
C GLU A 340 5.39 -12.62 9.59
N TYR A 341 5.86 -12.77 10.83
CA TYR A 341 5.43 -13.83 11.74
C TYR A 341 4.19 -13.37 12.51
N ARG A 342 3.08 -14.08 12.31
CA ARG A 342 1.75 -13.79 12.86
C ARG A 342 1.45 -14.80 13.97
N TRP A 343 1.54 -14.34 15.21
CA TRP A 343 1.19 -15.10 16.39
C TRP A 343 -0.30 -14.92 16.71
N ASN A 344 -1.09 -15.98 16.58
CA ASN A 344 -2.53 -15.97 16.87
C ASN A 344 -2.76 -16.21 18.37
N LEU A 345 -3.23 -15.19 19.10
CA LEU A 345 -3.42 -15.25 20.56
C LEU A 345 -4.76 -15.88 20.96
N THR A 346 -5.79 -15.77 20.12
CA THR A 346 -7.13 -16.29 20.39
C THR A 346 -7.52 -17.41 19.45
N ASP A 347 -8.43 -18.26 19.89
CA ASP A 347 -9.08 -19.25 19.04
C ASP A 347 -10.02 -18.60 18.01
N GLU A 348 -10.24 -19.32 16.92
CA GLU A 348 -11.17 -18.88 15.88
C GLU A 348 -12.61 -18.98 16.36
N LYS A 349 -13.40 -17.96 16.01
CA LYS A 349 -14.84 -17.89 16.23
C LYS A 349 -15.26 -17.75 17.68
N THR A 350 -14.93 -16.60 18.27
CA THR A 350 -15.68 -16.11 19.44
C THR A 350 -16.77 -15.17 18.94
N PRO A 351 -18.06 -15.56 18.94
CA PRO A 351 -19.14 -14.62 18.74
C PRO A 351 -19.07 -13.53 19.79
N PHE A 352 -19.42 -12.32 19.41
CA PHE A 352 -19.58 -11.22 20.35
C PHE A 352 -20.72 -10.32 19.86
N ASP A 353 -21.47 -9.80 20.81
CA ASP A 353 -22.55 -8.84 20.56
C ASP A 353 -22.41 -7.75 21.63
N ILE A 354 -21.72 -6.67 21.27
CA ILE A 354 -21.60 -5.47 22.08
C ILE A 354 -22.18 -4.30 21.30
N PHE A 355 -22.68 -3.28 21.99
CA PHE A 355 -23.40 -2.16 21.37
C PHE A 355 -22.68 -1.52 20.16
N VAL A 356 -21.34 -1.47 20.19
CA VAL A 356 -20.51 -0.87 19.13
C VAL A 356 -20.05 -1.87 18.05
N MET A 357 -20.26 -3.16 18.26
CA MET A 357 -19.75 -4.19 17.36
C MET A 357 -20.48 -5.53 17.58
N LYS A 358 -20.98 -6.11 16.49
CA LYS A 358 -21.54 -7.45 16.45
C LYS A 358 -20.90 -8.26 15.34
N GLY A 359 -20.53 -9.49 15.65
CA GLY A 359 -20.09 -10.44 14.64
C GLY A 359 -19.29 -11.57 15.25
N VAL A 360 -18.44 -12.17 14.42
CA VAL A 360 -17.56 -13.25 14.81
C VAL A 360 -16.13 -12.74 14.72
N ARG A 361 -15.44 -12.65 15.87
CA ARG A 361 -14.02 -12.31 15.88
C ARG A 361 -13.26 -13.56 15.47
N THR A 362 -12.42 -13.44 14.45
CA THR A 362 -11.67 -14.58 13.93
C THR A 362 -10.31 -14.69 14.59
N SER A 363 -9.62 -13.59 14.91
CA SER A 363 -8.37 -13.63 15.67
C SER A 363 -7.91 -12.28 16.23
N ILE A 364 -7.24 -12.31 17.39
CA ILE A 364 -6.29 -11.27 17.82
C ILE A 364 -4.87 -11.80 17.55
N GLN A 365 -4.08 -11.04 16.79
CA GLN A 365 -2.74 -11.45 16.39
C GLN A 365 -1.70 -10.41 16.79
N VAL A 366 -0.53 -10.90 17.21
CA VAL A 366 0.69 -10.09 17.26
C VAL A 366 1.51 -10.45 16.03
N ALA A 367 1.93 -9.45 15.26
CA ALA A 367 2.70 -9.62 14.04
C ALA A 367 4.10 -9.03 14.22
N PHE A 368 5.14 -9.83 14.01
CA PHE A 368 6.53 -9.35 13.97
C PHE A 368 7.00 -9.37 12.53
N PHE A 369 7.58 -8.29 12.05
CA PHE A 369 7.93 -8.17 10.64
C PHE A 369 9.34 -7.67 10.42
N TYR A 370 9.90 -8.09 9.27
CA TYR A 370 11.11 -7.57 8.68
C TYR A 370 10.86 -7.34 7.20
N GLU A 371 11.32 -6.22 6.69
CA GLU A 371 11.06 -5.75 5.34
C GLU A 371 12.32 -5.15 4.76
N THR A 372 12.56 -5.37 3.47
CA THR A 372 13.63 -4.75 2.72
C THR A 372 13.14 -4.36 1.33
N GLY A 373 13.63 -3.25 0.80
CA GLY A 373 13.21 -2.80 -0.51
C GLY A 373 14.13 -1.76 -1.11
N ILE A 374 14.01 -1.61 -2.42
CA ILE A 374 14.77 -0.68 -3.25
C ILE A 374 13.90 -0.20 -4.41
N THR A 375 14.08 1.05 -4.79
CA THR A 375 13.51 1.64 -6.00
C THR A 375 14.56 2.46 -6.74
N SER A 376 14.47 2.50 -8.07
CA SER A 376 15.35 3.27 -8.94
C SER A 376 14.65 3.65 -10.24
N ASP A 377 15.10 4.71 -10.88
CA ASP A 377 14.69 5.03 -12.26
C ASP A 377 15.43 4.16 -13.30
N THR A 378 16.51 3.47 -12.90
CA THR A 378 17.23 2.52 -13.77
C THR A 378 17.16 1.11 -13.19
N ARG A 379 16.74 0.14 -14.03
CA ARG A 379 16.58 -1.25 -13.62
C ARG A 379 17.86 -1.94 -13.14
N SER A 380 19.02 -1.56 -13.68
CA SER A 380 20.33 -2.10 -13.26
C SER A 380 20.63 -1.86 -11.77
N ASP A 381 20.05 -0.80 -11.20
CA ASP A 381 20.41 -0.34 -9.87
C ASP A 381 19.55 -1.01 -8.78
N LEU A 382 18.51 -1.77 -9.16
CA LEU A 382 17.68 -2.55 -8.22
C LEU A 382 18.45 -3.64 -7.47
N HIS A 383 19.64 -3.99 -7.94
CA HIS A 383 20.48 -5.02 -7.32
C HIS A 383 21.62 -4.44 -6.49
N ASP A 384 21.74 -3.10 -6.41
CA ASP A 384 22.72 -2.45 -5.58
C ASP A 384 22.34 -2.57 -4.10
N ARG A 385 22.98 -3.53 -3.42
CA ARG A 385 22.77 -3.79 -2.00
C ARG A 385 23.07 -2.58 -1.11
N GLY A 386 23.92 -1.66 -1.55
CA GLY A 386 24.22 -0.43 -0.81
C GLY A 386 23.02 0.50 -0.65
N ASN A 387 22.04 0.40 -1.56
CA ASN A 387 20.88 1.28 -1.62
C ASN A 387 19.62 0.69 -0.99
N LEU A 388 19.63 -0.58 -0.56
CA LEU A 388 18.51 -1.19 0.15
C LEU A 388 18.14 -0.42 1.42
N ARG A 389 16.85 -0.40 1.74
CA ARG A 389 16.33 0.09 3.01
C ARG A 389 15.61 -1.03 3.72
N ASN A 390 15.84 -1.11 5.02
CA ASN A 390 15.23 -2.11 5.89
C ASN A 390 14.27 -1.43 6.85
N SER A 391 13.23 -2.17 7.24
CA SER A 391 12.22 -1.82 8.22
C SER A 391 11.90 -3.08 9.01
N TYR A 392 11.84 -3.01 10.34
CA TYR A 392 11.42 -4.13 11.17
C TYR A 392 10.60 -3.63 12.35
N GLY A 393 9.70 -4.45 12.86
CA GLY A 393 8.78 -3.98 13.87
C GLY A 393 7.81 -5.01 14.37
N ALA A 394 6.84 -4.53 15.13
CA ALA A 394 5.76 -5.32 15.68
C ALA A 394 4.41 -4.61 15.49
N GLY A 395 3.36 -5.41 15.44
CA GLY A 395 2.00 -4.94 15.21
C GLY A 395 0.96 -5.72 15.98
N LEU A 396 -0.11 -5.06 16.36
CA LEU A 396 -1.32 -5.71 16.86
C LEU A 396 -2.36 -5.72 15.74
N ARG A 397 -3.01 -6.87 15.52
CA ARG A 397 -4.07 -7.05 14.52
C ARG A 397 -5.31 -7.62 15.18
N ILE A 398 -6.46 -7.10 14.80
CA ILE A 398 -7.77 -7.69 15.11
C ILE A 398 -8.43 -8.01 13.78
N VAL A 399 -8.69 -9.30 13.55
CA VAL A 399 -9.30 -9.82 12.32
C VAL A 399 -10.77 -10.13 12.62
N THR A 400 -11.68 -9.60 11.79
CA THR A 400 -13.12 -9.91 11.84
C THR A 400 -13.45 -11.08 10.91
N ALA A 401 -14.65 -11.65 11.04
CA ALA A 401 -15.14 -12.67 10.12
C ALA A 401 -15.43 -12.13 8.71
N SER A 402 -15.76 -10.85 8.58
CA SER A 402 -15.88 -10.17 7.29
C SER A 402 -14.53 -9.90 6.61
N GLY A 403 -13.41 -10.32 7.23
CA GLY A 403 -12.08 -10.12 6.70
C GLY A 403 -11.48 -8.75 6.93
N VAL A 404 -12.19 -7.84 7.60
CA VAL A 404 -11.64 -6.53 7.99
C VAL A 404 -10.55 -6.70 9.05
N VAL A 405 -9.43 -5.99 8.88
CA VAL A 405 -8.32 -5.99 9.82
C VAL A 405 -8.08 -4.61 10.39
N PHE A 406 -8.19 -4.51 11.70
CA PHE A 406 -7.73 -3.34 12.45
C PHE A 406 -6.30 -3.56 12.86
N ARG A 407 -5.42 -2.61 12.53
CA ARG A 407 -3.98 -2.79 12.72
C ARG A 407 -3.31 -1.56 13.29
N GLY A 408 -2.43 -1.80 14.26
CA GLY A 408 -1.51 -0.80 14.80
C GLY A 408 -0.09 -1.34 14.77
N ASP A 409 0.81 -0.70 14.03
CA ASP A 409 2.21 -1.09 13.86
C ASP A 409 3.16 -0.06 14.47
N ILE A 410 4.25 -0.54 15.07
CA ILE A 410 5.47 0.21 15.36
C ILE A 410 6.62 -0.39 14.58
N ALA A 411 7.27 0.43 13.76
CA ALA A 411 8.36 0.03 12.90
C ALA A 411 9.61 0.86 13.18
N HIS A 412 10.78 0.24 13.05
CA HIS A 412 12.09 0.86 13.17
C HIS A 412 12.88 0.65 11.88
N GLY A 413 13.58 1.69 11.45
CA GLY A 413 14.47 1.66 10.28
C GLY A 413 15.59 2.68 10.43
N LYS A 414 16.32 2.95 9.34
CA LYS A 414 17.45 3.88 9.35
C LYS A 414 17.07 5.29 9.81
N GLU A 415 15.81 5.68 9.61
CA GLU A 415 15.28 7.00 9.94
C GLU A 415 14.63 7.06 11.34
N GLY A 416 14.75 5.99 12.13
CA GLY A 416 14.20 5.88 13.47
C GLY A 416 12.87 5.13 13.51
N PHE A 417 12.04 5.46 14.49
CA PHE A 417 10.73 4.85 14.67
C PHE A 417 9.64 5.56 13.87
N ASN A 418 8.69 4.77 13.40
CA ASN A 418 7.46 5.22 12.80
C ASN A 418 6.30 4.34 13.29
N THR A 419 5.11 4.92 13.35
CA THR A 419 3.90 4.23 13.83
C THR A 419 2.77 4.44 12.83
N ALA A 420 1.97 3.39 12.63
CA ALA A 420 0.83 3.41 11.74
C ALA A 420 -0.38 2.79 12.44
N ILE A 421 -1.55 3.43 12.32
CA ILE A 421 -2.82 2.87 12.78
C ILE A 421 -3.82 3.01 11.65
N PHE A 422 -4.28 1.87 11.12
CA PHE A 422 -5.04 1.80 9.87
C PHE A 422 -5.96 0.57 9.82
N ILE A 423 -6.84 0.55 8.83
CA ILE A 423 -7.73 -0.57 8.51
C ILE A 423 -7.27 -1.16 7.18
N GLY A 424 -7.04 -2.48 7.14
CA GLY A 424 -6.61 -3.21 5.95
C GLY A 424 -5.43 -4.14 6.18
N TYR A 425 -4.99 -4.81 5.11
CA TYR A 425 -3.83 -5.70 5.10
C TYR A 425 -2.62 -4.98 4.49
N PRO A 426 -1.41 -5.15 5.06
CA PRO A 426 -0.19 -4.78 4.37
C PRO A 426 0.08 -5.73 3.19
N TRP A 427 0.78 -5.22 2.20
CA TRP A 427 1.20 -5.87 0.95
C TRP A 427 0.09 -6.16 -0.05
N GLU A 428 -1.12 -5.62 0.17
CA GLU A 428 -2.29 -5.82 -0.70
C GLU A 428 -2.70 -4.56 -1.47
N LEU A 429 -2.05 -3.43 -1.22
CA LEU A 429 -2.33 -2.13 -1.86
C LEU A 429 -1.40 -1.81 -3.03
#